data_AF-A0A8D8SLA8-F1
#
_entry.id   AF-A0A8D8SLA8-F1
#
_cell.length_a   1.000
_cell.length_b   1.000
_cell.length_c   1.000
_cell.angle_alpha   90.00
_cell.angle_beta   90.00
_cell.angle_gamma   90.00
#
_symmetry.space_group_name_H-M   'P 1'
#
loop_
_entity.id
_entity.type
_entity.pdbx_description
1 polymer ?
#
loop_
_entity_poly.entity_id
_entity_poly.type
_entity_poly.pdbx_seq_one_letter_code
_entity_poly.pdbx_strand_id
1 'polypeptide(L)'
;MASSVPKKRKVTEEARVFQNKWTEDYFFIETQQKAICLICQESVAVMKAYNLKRHYDSKHSSKFDIIKGQFRVDKIETLKKNIQSQQLNLSYAKPSADNAAAQKVS
;
A
#
# COMPACT_ATOMS: atom_id res chain seq x y z
N MET A 1 28.05 10.46 -33.46
CA MET A 1 27.64 10.22 -32.05
C MET A 1 26.35 9.43 -32.08
N ALA A 2 26.35 8.19 -31.57
CA ALA A 2 25.21 7.29 -31.68
C ALA A 2 24.12 7.68 -30.67
N SER A 3 22.98 8.15 -31.17
CA SER A 3 21.80 8.50 -30.38
C SER A 3 21.18 7.24 -29.77
N SER A 4 21.33 7.07 -28.46
CA SER A 4 20.70 6.01 -27.68
C SER A 4 19.18 6.24 -27.61
N VAL A 5 18.44 5.50 -28.45
CA VAL A 5 16.97 5.46 -28.41
C VAL A 5 16.52 4.96 -27.04
N PRO A 6 15.67 5.70 -26.30
CA PRO A 6 15.13 5.23 -25.04
C PRO A 6 14.21 4.04 -25.31
N LYS A 7 14.67 2.84 -24.95
CA LYS A 7 13.93 1.58 -25.07
C LYS A 7 12.69 1.66 -24.17
N LYS A 8 11.55 2.05 -24.75
CA LYS A 8 10.24 2.04 -24.07
C LYS A 8 9.96 0.61 -23.64
N ARG A 9 10.11 0.35 -22.33
CA ARG A 9 9.86 -0.97 -21.73
C ARG A 9 8.35 -1.24 -21.85
N LYS A 10 7.97 -2.25 -22.65
CA LYS A 10 6.63 -2.87 -22.57
C LYS A 10 6.48 -3.42 -21.16
N VAL A 11 5.67 -2.75 -20.35
CA VAL A 11 5.23 -3.32 -19.07
C VAL A 11 4.21 -4.39 -19.44
N THR A 12 4.59 -5.66 -19.26
CA THR A 12 3.68 -6.80 -19.42
C THR A 12 2.54 -6.65 -18.41
N GLU A 13 1.33 -6.98 -18.86
CA GLU A 13 0.07 -6.89 -18.10
C GLU A 13 0.15 -7.58 -16.73
N GLU A 14 0.96 -8.64 -16.65
CA GLU A 14 1.27 -9.44 -15.46
C GLU A 14 1.81 -8.60 -14.29
N ALA A 15 2.46 -7.47 -14.56
CA ALA A 15 3.00 -6.58 -13.55
C ALA A 15 1.94 -5.67 -12.88
N ARG A 16 0.66 -5.81 -13.24
CA ARG A 16 -0.46 -5.13 -12.56
C ARG A 16 -1.29 -6.05 -11.68
N VAL A 17 -1.08 -7.36 -11.70
CA VAL A 17 -1.86 -8.30 -10.87
C VAL A 17 -1.18 -8.46 -9.51
N PHE A 18 -1.94 -8.28 -8.44
CA PHE A 18 -1.44 -8.47 -7.08
C PHE A 18 -1.12 -9.96 -6.82
N GLN A 19 0.03 -10.24 -6.20
CA GLN A 19 0.41 -11.60 -5.82
C GLN A 19 0.30 -11.77 -4.30
N ASN A 20 -0.43 -12.79 -3.84
CA ASN A 20 -0.63 -13.08 -2.41
C ASN A 20 0.70 -13.23 -1.64
N LYS A 21 1.76 -13.71 -2.30
CA LYS A 21 3.09 -13.78 -1.67
C LYS A 21 3.61 -12.43 -1.16
N TRP A 22 3.18 -11.31 -1.75
CA TRP A 22 3.58 -9.97 -1.29
C TRP A 22 2.95 -9.61 0.05
N THR A 23 1.85 -10.26 0.42
CA THR A 23 1.30 -10.15 1.78
C THR A 23 2.23 -10.78 2.79
N GLU A 24 2.75 -11.96 2.50
CA GLU A 24 3.69 -12.67 3.38
C GLU A 24 5.06 -12.01 3.37
N ASP A 25 5.60 -11.65 2.21
CA ASP A 25 6.94 -11.10 2.08
C ASP A 25 7.03 -9.64 2.57
N TYR A 26 6.03 -8.80 2.25
CA TYR A 26 6.13 -7.35 2.39
C TYR A 26 5.00 -6.71 3.20
N PHE A 27 4.08 -7.50 3.77
CA PHE A 27 2.91 -7.00 4.51
C PHE A 27 1.97 -6.12 3.68
N PHE A 28 1.76 -6.43 2.40
CA PHE A 28 0.81 -5.70 1.55
C PHE A 28 -0.49 -6.46 1.31
N ILE A 29 -1.59 -5.75 1.11
CA ILE A 29 -2.86 -6.30 0.63
C ILE A 29 -3.36 -5.51 -0.56
N GLU A 30 -4.16 -6.12 -1.43
CA GLU A 30 -4.86 -5.42 -2.49
C GLU A 30 -6.19 -4.86 -1.97
N THR A 31 -6.50 -3.62 -2.33
CA THR A 31 -7.79 -2.98 -2.07
C THR A 31 -8.09 -2.00 -3.20
N GLN A 32 -9.24 -2.15 -3.87
CA GLN A 32 -9.70 -1.26 -4.94
C GLN A 32 -8.61 -0.93 -5.99
N GLN A 33 -7.90 -1.95 -6.48
CA GLN A 33 -6.79 -1.84 -7.45
C GLN A 33 -5.55 -1.07 -6.97
N LYS A 34 -5.37 -0.93 -5.65
CA LYS A 34 -4.16 -0.38 -5.04
C LYS A 34 -3.61 -1.38 -4.02
N ALA A 35 -2.31 -1.35 -3.81
CA ALA A 35 -1.70 -2.10 -2.72
C ALA A 35 -1.62 -1.24 -1.46
N ILE A 36 -2.09 -1.72 -0.32
CA ILE A 36 -2.04 -1.03 0.98
C ILE A 36 -1.04 -1.76 1.88
N CYS A 37 -0.12 -1.00 2.48
CA CYS A 37 0.80 -1.53 3.47
C CYS A 37 0.07 -1.77 4.80
N LEU A 38 0.10 -2.99 5.34
CA LEU A 38 -0.55 -3.32 6.61
C LEU A 38 0.14 -2.67 7.82
N ILE A 39 1.40 -2.24 7.68
CA ILE A 39 2.20 -1.68 8.78
C ILE A 39 1.92 -0.18 8.96
N CYS A 40 1.98 0.59 7.88
CA CYS A 40 1.81 2.05 7.90
C CYS A 40 0.52 2.55 7.25
N GLN A 41 -0.29 1.67 6.68
CA GLN A 41 -1.55 1.97 5.98
C GLN A 41 -1.39 2.90 4.76
N GLU A 42 -0.17 3.09 4.27
CA GLU A 42 0.08 3.83 3.03
C GLU A 42 -0.32 3.01 1.80
N SER A 43 -0.91 3.69 0.81
CA SER A 43 -1.26 3.08 -0.47
C SER A 43 -0.19 3.28 -1.53
N VAL A 44 0.09 2.22 -2.29
CA VAL A 44 1.01 2.20 -3.43
C VAL A 44 0.17 2.02 -4.69
N ALA A 45 0.09 3.07 -5.50
CA ALA A 45 -0.72 3.09 -6.72
C ALA A 45 -0.22 2.13 -7.81
N VAL A 46 1.09 1.82 -7.82
CA VAL A 46 1.68 0.94 -8.83
C VAL A 46 2.05 -0.40 -8.20
N MET A 47 1.19 -1.40 -8.41
CA MET A 47 1.30 -2.76 -7.88
C MET A 47 2.40 -3.59 -8.54
N LYS A 48 3.65 -3.10 -8.49
CA LYS A 48 4.85 -3.83 -8.92
C LYS A 48 5.61 -4.30 -7.69
N ALA A 49 6.09 -5.54 -7.74
CA ALA A 49 6.94 -6.13 -6.70
C ALA A 49 8.08 -5.19 -6.25
N TYR A 50 8.77 -4.53 -7.20
CA TYR A 50 9.83 -3.57 -6.88
C TYR A 50 9.35 -2.41 -6.00
N ASN A 51 8.17 -1.84 -6.26
CA ASN A 51 7.66 -0.71 -5.47
C ASN A 51 7.32 -1.15 -4.04
N LEU A 52 6.69 -2.32 -3.91
CA LEU A 52 6.29 -2.91 -2.63
C LEU A 52 7.52 -3.26 -1.80
N LYS A 53 8.49 -3.95 -2.42
CA LYS A 53 9.75 -4.31 -1.79
C LYS A 53 10.52 -3.07 -1.34
N ARG A 54 10.68 -2.07 -2.20
CA ARG A 54 11.40 -0.82 -1.85
C ARG A 54 10.74 -0.11 -0.68
N HIS A 55 9.41 -0.05 -0.65
CA HIS A 55 8.68 0.53 0.47
C HIS A 55 8.95 -0.24 1.77
N TYR A 56 8.83 -1.57 1.74
CA TYR A 56 9.11 -2.41 2.90
C TYR A 56 10.56 -2.25 3.37
N ASP A 57 11.52 -2.33 2.46
CA ASP A 57 12.95 -2.26 2.77
C ASP A 57 13.32 -0.94 3.45
N SER A 58 12.82 0.19 2.95
CA SER A 58 13.21 1.50 3.47
C SER A 58 12.49 1.91 4.75
N LYS A 59 11.24 1.47 4.95
CA LYS A 59 10.43 1.91 6.10
C LYS A 59 10.32 0.87 7.21
N HIS A 60 10.43 -0.42 6.87
CA HIS A 60 9.97 -1.50 7.75
C HIS A 60 10.97 -2.63 7.95
N SER A 61 11.94 -2.84 7.06
CA SER A 61 12.89 -3.97 7.18
C SER A 61 13.57 -4.03 8.55
N SER A 62 14.07 -2.90 9.06
CA SER A 62 14.80 -2.87 10.34
C SER A 62 14.00 -3.42 11.53
N LYS A 63 12.66 -3.34 11.50
CA LYS A 63 11.80 -3.76 12.61
C LYS A 63 11.06 -5.07 12.34
N PHE A 64 10.77 -5.38 11.08
CA PHE A 64 9.88 -6.48 10.71
C PHE A 64 10.62 -7.67 10.08
N ASP A 65 11.90 -7.52 9.70
CA ASP A 65 12.68 -8.62 9.15
C ASP A 65 13.05 -9.67 10.21
N ILE A 66 13.08 -9.27 11.48
CA ILE A 66 13.26 -10.19 12.63
C ILE A 66 12.05 -11.11 12.83
N ILE A 67 10.86 -10.73 12.33
CA ILE A 67 9.61 -11.47 12.51
C ILE A 67 9.48 -12.48 11.37
N LYS A 68 9.71 -13.76 11.67
CA LYS A 68 9.72 -14.86 10.69
C LYS A 68 8.80 -16.01 11.12
N GLY A 69 8.48 -16.88 10.17
CA GLY A 69 7.65 -18.07 10.40
C GLY A 69 6.25 -17.72 10.89
N GLN A 70 5.74 -18.50 11.86
CA GLN A 70 4.38 -18.37 12.38
C GLN A 70 4.08 -16.98 12.95
N PHE A 71 5.04 -16.37 13.67
CA PHE A 71 4.88 -15.02 14.22
C PHE A 71 4.61 -13.97 13.13
N ARG A 72 5.12 -14.17 11.92
CA ARG A 72 4.88 -13.27 10.79
C ARG A 72 3.44 -13.39 10.31
N VAL A 73 2.94 -14.62 10.18
CA VAL A 73 1.56 -14.92 9.77
C VAL A 73 0.57 -14.34 10.79
N ASP A 74 0.80 -14.59 12.08
CA ASP A 74 -0.05 -14.09 13.15
C ASP A 74 -0.08 -12.55 13.17
N LYS A 75 1.08 -11.92 12.90
CA LYS A 75 1.18 -10.46 12.79
C LYS A 75 0.39 -9.92 11.61
N ILE A 76 0.48 -10.55 10.44
CA ILE A 76 -0.31 -10.19 9.26
C ILE A 76 -1.80 -10.26 9.57
N GLU A 77 -2.25 -11.35 10.19
CA GLU A 77 -3.66 -11.54 10.53
C GLU A 77 -4.14 -10.47 11.53
N THR A 78 -3.33 -10.19 12.55
CA THR A 78 -3.61 -9.13 13.53
C THR A 78 -3.75 -7.76 12.87
N LEU A 79 -2.82 -7.40 11.97
CA LEU A 79 -2.86 -6.12 11.25
C LEU A 79 -4.08 -6.02 10.33
N LYS A 80 -4.45 -7.11 9.63
CA LYS A 80 -5.67 -7.16 8.81
C LYS A 80 -6.92 -6.90 9.63
N LYS A 81 -7.08 -7.60 10.76
CA LYS A 81 -8.23 -7.41 11.67
C LYS A 81 -8.29 -5.98 12.21
N ASN A 82 -7.13 -5.39 12.54
CA ASN A 82 -7.07 -4.02 13.03
C ASN A 82 -7.57 -3.02 11.98
N ILE A 83 -7.10 -3.13 10.73
CA ILE A 83 -7.54 -2.26 9.63
C ILE A 83 -9.03 -2.41 9.34
N GLN A 84 -9.55 -3.66 9.33
CA GLN A 84 -10.99 -3.90 9.14
C GLN A 84 -11.82 -3.24 10.25
N SER A 85 -11.40 -3.37 11.51
CA SER A 85 -12.07 -2.71 12.64
C SER A 85 -12.04 -1.18 12.52
N GLN A 86 -10.89 -0.61 12.13
CA GLN A 86 -10.77 0.84 11.89
C GLN A 86 -11.72 1.33 10.78
N GLN A 87 -11.84 0.59 9.68
CA GLN A 87 -12.76 0.93 8.58
C GLN A 87 -14.23 0.90 9.02
N LEU A 88 -14.62 -0.09 9.82
CA LEU A 88 -15.96 -0.17 10.39
C LEU A 88 -16.24 1.01 11.33
N ASN A 89 -15.29 1.36 12.20
CA ASN A 89 -15.45 2.49 13.12
C ASN A 89 -15.56 3.84 12.41
N LEU A 90 -14.84 4.04 11.30
CA LEU A 90 -14.94 5.24 10.47
C LEU A 90 -16.29 5.36 9.76
N SER A 91 -16.93 4.24 9.40
CA SER A 91 -18.25 4.27 8.74
C SER A 91 -19.39 4.80 9.63
N TYR A 92 -19.21 4.77 10.95
CA TYR A 92 -20.13 5.39 11.92
C TYR A 92 -19.80 6.86 12.22
N ALA A 93 -18.62 7.35 11.80
CA ALA A 93 -18.25 8.76 11.91
C ALA A 93 -18.80 9.53 10.69
N LYS A 94 -20.01 10.05 10.85
CA LYS A 94 -20.68 10.95 9.89
C LYS A 94 -19.72 12.07 9.45
N PRO A 95 -19.61 12.41 8.14
CA PRO A 95 -18.87 13.59 7.73
C PRO A 95 -19.58 14.83 8.26
N SER A 96 -18.88 15.65 9.06
CA SER A 96 -19.34 17.01 9.34
C SER A 96 -19.24 17.78 8.03
N ALA A 97 -20.39 18.06 7.42
CA ALA A 97 -20.50 19.13 6.45
C ALA A 97 -20.13 20.44 7.15
N ASP A 98 -19.28 21.23 6.51
CA ASP A 98 -19.34 22.69 6.35
C ASP A 98 -17.92 23.25 6.12
N ASN A 99 -17.55 23.33 4.84
CA ASN A 99 -16.65 24.39 4.40
C ASN A 99 -17.34 25.11 3.25
N ALA A 100 -18.18 26.08 3.62
CA ALA A 100 -18.71 27.07 2.69
C ALA A 100 -17.61 28.10 2.40
N ALA A 101 -17.00 27.97 1.23
CA ALA A 101 -16.21 29.01 0.61
C ALA A 101 -17.07 30.26 0.35
N ALA A 102 -16.56 31.44 0.73
CA ALA A 102 -16.92 32.69 0.06
C ALA A 102 -15.78 33.70 0.20
N GLN A 103 -14.96 33.77 -0.85
CA GLN A 103 -14.24 34.98 -1.21
C GLN A 103 -15.22 36.15 -1.35
N LYS A 104 -14.82 37.32 -0.87
CA LYS A 104 -15.06 38.58 -1.59
C LYS A 104 -14.02 39.61 -1.19
N VAL A 105 -13.13 39.85 -2.15
CA VAL A 105 -12.42 41.11 -2.37
C VAL A 105 -13.44 42.18 -2.68
N SER A 106 -13.38 43.31 -1.97
CA SER A 106 -13.46 44.70 -2.46
C SER A 106 -13.54 45.65 -1.28
#